data_AF-A0A077MGU5-F1
#
_entry.id   AF-A0A077MGU5-F1
#
_cell.length_a   1.000
_cell.length_b   1.000
_cell.length_c   1.000
_cell.angle_alpha   90.00
_cell.angle_beta   90.00
_cell.angle_gamma   90.00
#
_symmetry.space_group_name_H-M   'P 1'
#
loop_
_entity.id
_entity.type
_entity.pdbx_description
1 polymer ?
#
loop_
_entity_poly.entity_id
_entity_poly.type
_entity_poly.pdbx_seq_one_letter_code
_entity_poly.pdbx_strand_id
1 'polypeptide(L)'
;TCWNCKTVKMLPWIKKYGDDFWAKDFNELRAEPDMKQESISCPTCHDPKDMTLRITSVPLNDYLQKVGKDWKKMSRNEMRALVCGQCHVEYYFAEKKFAPSKKPVFPWTEGFDPENMYTYYMDHGVTEAKGFEGWFTDWTHPVSKTPMLKAQHPEYETWINGPHGAAGVTCADCHMQYVREDGKKISSHWMTSPMKDPEMRACRQCHADKTADYLRGRVLYTQKKTYEQLIKAQEISVKAHEAVRLANAYDGHRAPNYEVLMTEARDMVRKGQLFWDYVSAENSVGFH
;
A
#
# COMPACT_ATOMS: atom_id res chain seq x y z
N THR A 1 6.31 12.25 9.12
CA THR A 1 5.34 11.18 8.70
C THR A 1 5.89 9.76 8.60
N CYS A 2 7.11 9.50 8.12
CA CYS A 2 7.59 8.12 7.87
C CYS A 2 7.53 7.15 9.08
N TRP A 3 7.47 7.67 10.31
CA TRP A 3 7.26 6.87 11.52
C TRP A 3 5.84 6.28 11.68
N ASN A 4 4.85 6.76 10.91
CA ASN A 4 3.41 6.46 11.07
C ASN A 4 3.10 4.97 11.19
N CYS A 5 3.76 4.14 10.39
CA CYS A 5 3.53 2.71 10.29
C CYS A 5 4.69 1.89 10.86
N LYS A 6 5.40 2.38 11.89
CA LYS A 6 6.64 1.75 12.40
C LYS A 6 6.72 1.60 13.91
N THR A 7 5.98 2.41 14.67
CA THR A 7 6.13 2.47 16.12
C THR A 7 4.83 2.84 16.82
N VAL A 8 4.62 2.30 18.02
CA VAL A 8 3.54 2.70 18.93
C VAL A 8 3.71 4.11 19.50
N LYS A 9 4.92 4.71 19.40
CA LYS A 9 5.20 6.10 19.79
C LYS A 9 4.40 7.13 19.01
N MET A 10 3.81 6.75 17.89
CA MET A 10 2.88 7.59 17.14
C MET A 10 1.76 8.17 18.02
N LEU A 11 1.20 7.38 18.93
CA LEU A 11 0.10 7.84 19.81
C LEU A 11 0.49 9.04 20.70
N PRO A 12 1.56 8.96 21.53
CA PRO A 12 1.99 10.11 22.31
C PRO A 12 2.56 11.25 21.46
N TRP A 13 3.20 10.98 20.32
CA TRP A 13 3.71 12.03 19.44
C TRP A 13 2.60 12.85 18.81
N ILE A 14 1.56 12.22 18.28
CA ILE A 14 0.40 12.92 17.73
C ILE A 14 -0.33 13.70 18.82
N LYS A 15 -0.46 13.16 20.03
CA LYS A 15 -1.03 13.89 21.16
C LYS A 15 -0.20 15.14 21.54
N LYS A 16 1.12 15.04 21.48
CA LYS A 16 2.04 16.12 21.89
C LYS A 16 2.17 17.21 20.83
N TYR A 17 2.33 16.82 19.57
CA TYR A 17 2.71 17.72 18.48
C TYR A 17 1.54 18.06 17.55
N GLY A 18 0.43 17.31 17.61
CA GLY A 18 -0.73 17.53 16.74
C GLY A 18 -0.34 17.45 15.25
N ASP A 19 -0.89 18.36 14.46
CA ASP A 19 -0.65 18.44 13.02
C ASP A 19 0.80 18.81 12.65
N ASP A 20 1.53 19.48 13.55
CA ASP A 20 2.93 19.85 13.30
C ASP A 20 3.85 18.62 13.25
N PHE A 21 3.42 17.47 13.81
CA PHE A 21 4.19 16.22 13.78
C PHE A 21 4.58 15.82 12.35
N TRP A 22 3.65 15.96 11.40
CA TRP A 22 3.75 15.30 10.10
C TRP A 22 4.94 15.83 9.28
N ALA A 23 5.16 17.14 9.33
CA ALA A 23 6.20 17.84 8.58
C ALA A 23 7.57 17.90 9.29
N LYS A 24 7.69 17.38 10.53
CA LYS A 24 8.98 17.29 11.23
C LYS A 24 9.99 16.47 10.44
N ASP A 25 11.26 16.83 10.55
CA ASP A 25 12.31 15.99 9.99
C ASP A 25 12.31 14.63 10.67
N PHE A 26 12.48 13.57 9.88
CA PHE A 26 12.45 12.20 10.39
C PHE A 26 13.45 11.98 11.53
N ASN A 27 14.62 12.64 11.47
CA ASN A 27 15.71 12.43 12.42
C ASN A 27 15.49 13.11 13.77
N GLU A 28 14.59 14.09 13.88
CA GLU A 28 14.27 14.75 15.15
C GLU A 28 13.83 13.75 16.23
N LEU A 29 13.13 12.69 15.83
CA LEU A 29 12.57 11.69 16.74
C LEU A 29 13.31 10.34 16.67
N ARG A 30 14.41 10.26 15.91
CA ARG A 30 15.06 8.97 15.61
C ARG A 30 15.61 8.24 16.84
N ALA A 31 16.05 8.98 17.85
CA ALA A 31 16.60 8.42 19.08
C ALA A 31 15.53 8.18 20.17
N GLU A 32 14.28 8.58 19.96
CA GLU A 32 13.24 8.50 20.99
C GLU A 32 12.62 7.10 21.18
N PRO A 33 12.38 6.28 20.13
CA PRO A 33 11.84 4.93 20.30
C PRO A 33 12.87 3.94 20.84
N ASP A 34 12.47 3.11 21.80
CA ASP A 34 13.17 1.85 22.08
C ASP A 34 12.95 0.90 20.90
N MET A 35 14.00 0.64 20.12
CA MET A 35 13.93 -0.18 18.91
C MET A 35 13.49 -1.62 19.14
N LYS A 36 13.59 -2.15 20.36
CA LYS A 36 13.14 -3.51 20.70
C LYS A 36 11.71 -3.52 21.21
N GLN A 37 11.35 -2.55 22.05
CA GLN A 37 10.07 -2.57 22.78
C GLN A 37 8.97 -1.73 22.11
N GLU A 38 9.35 -0.71 21.35
CA GLU A 38 8.44 0.29 20.79
C GLU A 38 8.35 0.21 19.26
N SER A 39 8.74 -0.92 18.67
CA SER A 39 8.37 -1.26 17.30
C SER A 39 6.86 -1.58 17.18
N ILE A 40 6.42 -2.06 16.02
CA ILE A 40 5.06 -2.58 15.84
C ILE A 40 4.82 -3.69 16.87
N SER A 41 3.90 -3.46 17.79
CA SER A 41 3.70 -4.31 18.99
C SER A 41 2.22 -4.30 19.39
N CYS A 42 1.89 -4.98 20.49
CA CYS A 42 0.51 -5.19 20.95
C CYS A 42 -0.36 -3.91 20.90
N PRO A 43 0.11 -2.73 21.37
CA PRO A 43 -0.70 -1.52 21.35
C PRO A 43 -1.06 -1.01 19.95
N THR A 44 -0.39 -1.43 18.88
CA THR A 44 -0.77 -1.03 17.52
C THR A 44 -2.18 -1.51 17.16
N CYS A 45 -2.57 -2.69 17.65
CA CYS A 45 -3.83 -3.35 17.27
C CYS A 45 -4.75 -3.66 18.45
N HIS A 46 -4.26 -3.62 19.70
CA HIS A 46 -5.04 -3.94 20.89
C HIS A 46 -5.14 -2.77 21.86
N ASP A 47 -6.31 -2.60 22.48
CA ASP A 47 -6.44 -1.75 23.66
C ASP A 47 -5.69 -2.39 24.85
N PRO A 48 -4.73 -1.69 25.49
CA PRO A 48 -3.98 -2.25 26.60
C PRO A 48 -4.81 -2.62 27.84
N LYS A 49 -6.05 -2.11 27.96
CA LYS A 49 -6.91 -2.37 29.13
C LYS A 49 -7.64 -3.70 29.05
N ASP A 50 -8.16 -4.05 27.87
CA ASP A 50 -9.05 -5.20 27.69
C ASP A 50 -8.70 -6.08 26.49
N MET A 51 -7.64 -5.74 25.75
CA MET A 51 -7.14 -6.44 24.57
C MET A 51 -8.14 -6.51 23.40
N THR A 52 -9.20 -5.69 23.40
CA THR A 52 -10.08 -5.55 22.24
C THR A 52 -9.32 -4.97 21.05
N LEU A 53 -9.71 -5.35 19.83
CA LEU A 53 -9.09 -4.81 18.62
C LEU A 53 -9.40 -3.32 18.49
N ARG A 54 -8.39 -2.53 18.09
CA ARG A 54 -8.51 -1.10 17.85
C ARG A 54 -7.80 -0.65 16.60
N ILE A 55 -8.24 0.48 16.06
CA ILE A 55 -7.51 1.24 15.04
C ILE A 55 -6.80 2.42 15.70
N THR A 56 -5.48 2.47 15.54
CA THR A 56 -4.61 3.58 15.98
C THR A 56 -4.13 4.45 14.82
N SER A 57 -4.25 3.95 13.59
CA SER A 57 -3.85 4.67 12.37
C SER A 57 -4.73 5.89 12.12
N VAL A 58 -4.11 7.07 12.11
CA VAL A 58 -4.74 8.34 11.74
C VAL A 58 -5.33 8.29 10.32
N PRO A 59 -4.56 7.97 9.25
CA PRO A 59 -5.10 8.00 7.89
C PRO A 59 -6.23 6.98 7.65
N LEU A 60 -6.18 5.80 8.28
CA LEU A 60 -7.27 4.83 8.17
C LEU A 60 -8.54 5.37 8.84
N ASN A 61 -8.41 5.95 10.04
CA ASN A 61 -9.56 6.52 10.74
C ASN A 61 -10.16 7.70 9.95
N ASP A 62 -9.32 8.56 9.37
CA ASP A 62 -9.76 9.66 8.51
C ASP A 62 -10.55 9.14 7.29
N TYR A 63 -10.05 8.11 6.61
CA TYR A 63 -10.76 7.46 5.51
C TYR A 63 -12.11 6.90 5.96
N LEU A 64 -12.13 6.11 7.03
CA LEU A 64 -13.35 5.48 7.54
C LEU A 64 -14.41 6.52 7.88
N GLN A 65 -14.02 7.61 8.56
CA GLN A 65 -14.91 8.73 8.84
C GLN A 65 -15.44 9.39 7.57
N LYS A 66 -14.58 9.61 6.57
CA LYS A 66 -14.96 10.20 5.28
C LYS A 66 -16.02 9.37 4.55
N VAL A 67 -15.97 8.03 4.65
CA VAL A 67 -16.96 7.12 4.07
C VAL A 67 -18.09 6.73 5.04
N GLY A 68 -18.25 7.46 6.15
CA GLY A 68 -19.36 7.27 7.09
C GLY A 68 -19.28 5.98 7.93
N LYS A 69 -18.10 5.39 8.08
CA LYS A 69 -17.85 4.19 8.88
C LYS A 69 -17.22 4.54 10.23
N ASP A 70 -17.64 3.82 11.26
CA ASP A 70 -17.06 3.88 12.61
C ASP A 70 -16.48 2.50 12.96
N TRP A 71 -15.16 2.40 13.00
CA TRP A 71 -14.47 1.12 13.27
C TRP A 71 -14.88 0.50 14.60
N LYS A 72 -15.33 1.31 15.58
CA LYS A 72 -15.78 0.81 16.89
C LYS A 72 -17.07 -0.01 16.79
N LYS A 73 -17.81 0.11 15.68
CA LYS A 73 -19.05 -0.60 15.40
C LYS A 73 -18.90 -1.68 14.33
N MET A 74 -17.70 -1.83 13.76
CA MET A 74 -17.44 -2.81 12.71
C MET A 74 -17.41 -4.22 13.27
N SER A 75 -17.76 -5.18 12.43
CA SER A 75 -17.77 -6.59 12.81
C SER A 75 -16.36 -7.06 13.15
N ARG A 76 -16.28 -8.14 13.95
CA ARG A 76 -15.01 -8.80 14.23
C ARG A 76 -14.31 -9.27 12.96
N ASN A 77 -15.06 -9.65 11.92
CA ASN A 77 -14.48 -10.09 10.65
C ASN A 77 -13.80 -8.92 9.92
N GLU A 78 -14.47 -7.77 9.81
CA GLU A 78 -13.85 -6.58 9.20
C GLU A 78 -12.59 -6.14 9.95
N MET A 79 -12.65 -6.11 11.28
CA MET A 79 -11.51 -5.73 12.12
C MET A 79 -10.29 -6.66 11.94
N ARG A 80 -10.50 -7.93 11.59
CA ARG A 80 -9.43 -8.92 11.31
C ARG A 80 -8.67 -8.65 10.02
N ALA A 81 -9.16 -7.77 9.15
CA ALA A 81 -8.42 -7.25 8.00
C ALA A 81 -7.98 -5.80 8.23
N LEU A 82 -8.84 -4.95 8.81
CA LEU A 82 -8.56 -3.52 8.99
C LEU A 82 -7.35 -3.23 9.88
N VAL A 83 -7.04 -4.07 10.87
CA VAL A 83 -5.82 -3.89 11.67
C VAL A 83 -4.55 -3.98 10.83
N CYS A 84 -4.55 -4.75 9.73
CA CYS A 84 -3.49 -4.81 8.73
C CYS A 84 -3.54 -3.61 7.79
N GLY A 85 -4.76 -3.26 7.33
CA GLY A 85 -5.04 -2.07 6.51
C GLY A 85 -4.73 -0.71 7.18
N GLN A 86 -4.22 -0.72 8.41
CA GLN A 86 -3.61 0.45 9.04
C GLN A 86 -2.31 0.87 8.36
N CYS A 87 -1.58 -0.09 7.78
CA CYS A 87 -0.19 0.07 7.33
C CYS A 87 0.08 -0.58 5.96
N HIS A 88 -0.54 -1.72 5.66
CA HIS A 88 -0.34 -2.50 4.44
C HIS A 88 -1.25 -1.99 3.32
N VAL A 89 -0.94 -0.77 2.89
CA VAL A 89 -1.76 0.05 1.99
C VAL A 89 -0.90 0.96 1.12
N GLU A 90 -1.44 1.39 -0.01
CA GLU A 90 -0.98 2.57 -0.74
C GLU A 90 -1.19 3.84 0.09
N TYR A 91 -0.22 4.75 0.07
CA TYR A 91 -0.34 6.03 0.74
C TYR A 91 0.50 7.12 0.06
N TYR A 92 0.10 8.36 0.27
CA TYR A 92 0.91 9.52 -0.09
C TYR A 92 0.99 10.54 1.03
N PHE A 93 1.92 11.49 0.91
CA PHE A 93 2.05 12.61 1.84
C PHE A 93 1.39 13.84 1.24
N ALA A 94 0.28 14.26 1.84
CA ALA A 94 -0.50 15.35 1.33
C ALA A 94 0.25 16.69 1.41
N GLU A 95 0.08 17.48 0.36
CA GLU A 95 0.54 18.86 0.33
C GLU A 95 -0.41 19.77 1.10
N LYS A 96 0.11 20.90 1.61
CA LYS A 96 -0.59 21.82 2.53
C LYS A 96 -1.97 22.30 2.02
N LYS A 97 -2.17 22.30 0.69
CA LYS A 97 -3.45 22.64 0.04
C LYS A 97 -4.58 21.68 0.42
N PHE A 98 -4.28 20.40 0.69
CA PHE A 98 -5.28 19.34 0.89
C PHE A 98 -5.39 18.85 2.34
N ALA A 99 -4.30 18.90 3.10
CA ALA A 99 -4.25 18.49 4.50
C ALA A 99 -3.04 19.17 5.20
N PRO A 100 -2.88 19.04 6.52
CA PRO A 100 -1.63 19.43 7.17
C PRO A 100 -0.41 18.88 6.41
N SER A 101 0.63 19.71 6.28
CA SER A 101 1.77 19.41 5.41
C SER A 101 2.38 18.05 5.75
N LYS A 102 2.56 17.20 4.73
CA LYS A 102 3.08 15.84 4.81
C LYS A 102 2.22 14.86 5.62
N LYS A 103 0.99 15.21 6.01
CA LYS A 103 0.07 14.25 6.65
C LYS A 103 -0.19 13.06 5.71
N PRO A 104 -0.14 11.81 6.20
CA PRO A 104 -0.39 10.64 5.36
C PRO A 104 -1.87 10.59 4.98
N VAL A 105 -2.17 10.18 3.75
CA VAL A 105 -3.53 10.00 3.24
C VAL A 105 -3.57 8.71 2.40
N PHE A 106 -4.68 7.99 2.47
CA PHE A 106 -4.95 6.83 1.61
C PHE A 106 -5.80 7.28 0.40
N PRO A 107 -5.37 7.07 -0.85
CA PRO A 107 -6.00 7.62 -2.06
C PRO A 107 -7.23 6.81 -2.51
N TRP A 108 -8.17 6.56 -1.61
CA TRP A 108 -9.22 5.53 -1.79
C TRP A 108 -10.60 6.06 -2.15
N THR A 109 -10.78 7.38 -2.32
CA THR A 109 -12.13 7.93 -2.53
C THR A 109 -12.69 7.69 -3.92
N GLU A 110 -11.85 7.35 -4.89
CA GLU A 110 -12.26 6.93 -6.23
C GLU A 110 -12.45 5.40 -6.34
N GLY A 111 -12.07 4.64 -5.32
CA GLY A 111 -12.01 3.18 -5.34
C GLY A 111 -10.61 2.65 -4.97
N PHE A 112 -10.45 1.33 -5.05
CA PHE A 112 -9.23 0.62 -4.64
C PHE A 112 -8.39 0.12 -5.82
N ASP A 113 -8.91 0.13 -7.05
CA ASP A 113 -8.17 -0.38 -8.20
C ASP A 113 -7.11 0.64 -8.67
N PRO A 114 -6.05 0.19 -9.38
CA PRO A 114 -4.98 1.09 -9.85
C PRO A 114 -5.46 2.27 -10.69
N GLU A 115 -6.49 2.07 -11.52
CA GLU A 115 -7.11 3.14 -12.32
C GLU A 115 -7.81 4.17 -11.42
N ASN A 116 -8.47 3.73 -10.35
CA ASN A 116 -9.12 4.65 -9.41
C ASN A 116 -8.10 5.54 -8.71
N MET A 117 -7.00 4.94 -8.25
CA MET A 117 -5.91 5.70 -7.62
C MET A 117 -5.23 6.65 -8.63
N TYR A 118 -5.07 6.22 -9.88
CA TYR A 118 -4.58 7.09 -10.95
C TYR A 118 -5.45 8.33 -11.12
N THR A 119 -6.77 8.14 -11.25
CA THR A 119 -7.76 9.22 -11.32
C THR A 119 -7.69 10.13 -10.10
N TYR A 120 -7.63 9.57 -8.90
CA TYR A 120 -7.48 10.33 -7.65
C TYR A 120 -6.25 11.25 -7.68
N TYR A 121 -5.12 10.76 -8.21
CA TYR A 121 -3.89 11.53 -8.26
C TYR A 121 -3.88 12.63 -9.34
N MET A 122 -4.90 12.76 -10.18
CA MET A 122 -4.99 13.83 -11.18
C MET A 122 -5.46 15.18 -10.60
N ASP A 123 -6.08 15.20 -9.42
CA ASP A 123 -6.61 16.45 -8.82
C ASP A 123 -6.18 16.68 -7.36
N HIS A 124 -5.46 15.73 -6.75
CA HIS A 124 -4.98 15.80 -5.37
C HIS A 124 -3.52 16.26 -5.22
N GLY A 125 -3.05 17.17 -6.09
CA GLY A 125 -1.71 17.72 -6.02
C GLY A 125 -1.57 19.20 -6.39
N VAL A 126 -0.32 19.58 -6.62
CA VAL A 126 0.11 20.97 -6.85
C VAL A 126 1.22 21.06 -7.90
N THR A 127 1.45 20.02 -8.71
CA THR A 127 2.50 20.08 -9.72
C THR A 127 2.24 21.20 -10.71
N GLU A 128 3.31 21.87 -11.14
CA GLU A 128 3.29 22.96 -12.13
C GLU A 128 3.86 22.49 -13.48
N ALA A 129 4.12 21.18 -13.62
CA ALA A 129 4.59 20.61 -14.88
C ALA A 129 3.52 20.79 -15.96
N LYS A 130 3.92 21.35 -17.11
CA LYS A 130 3.02 21.65 -18.22
C LYS A 130 2.23 20.41 -18.66
N GLY A 131 0.90 20.50 -18.65
CA GLY A 131 -0.02 19.41 -19.00
C GLY A 131 -0.36 18.47 -17.85
N PHE A 132 0.13 18.74 -16.63
CA PHE A 132 -0.15 17.98 -15.41
C PHE A 132 -0.59 18.89 -14.27
N GLU A 133 -0.93 20.16 -14.54
CA GLU A 133 -1.15 21.17 -13.53
C GLU A 133 -2.16 20.72 -12.46
N GLY A 134 -1.77 20.78 -11.18
CA GLY A 134 -2.62 20.35 -10.06
C GLY A 134 -2.63 18.84 -9.79
N TRP A 135 -1.93 18.02 -10.57
CA TRP A 135 -1.78 16.59 -10.29
C TRP A 135 -0.80 16.35 -9.14
N PHE A 136 -0.94 15.22 -8.46
CA PHE A 136 0.01 14.78 -7.43
C PHE A 136 1.32 14.29 -8.06
N THR A 137 2.46 14.49 -7.41
CA THR A 137 3.77 14.04 -7.91
C THR A 137 4.68 13.74 -6.74
N ASP A 138 5.14 12.49 -6.63
CA ASP A 138 6.12 12.11 -5.61
C ASP A 138 7.53 12.59 -5.98
N TRP A 139 7.92 12.40 -7.24
CA TRP A 139 9.18 12.92 -7.80
C TRP A 139 9.06 13.10 -9.31
N THR A 140 9.94 13.92 -9.89
CA THR A 140 10.11 13.97 -11.34
C THR A 140 11.27 13.06 -11.74
N HIS A 141 11.03 12.10 -12.63
CA HIS A 141 12.06 11.17 -13.08
C HIS A 141 13.18 11.95 -13.81
N PRO A 142 14.45 11.88 -13.37
CA PRO A 142 15.50 12.78 -13.84
C PRO A 142 15.89 12.55 -15.31
N VAL A 143 15.57 11.38 -15.87
CA VAL A 143 15.91 11.00 -17.24
C VAL A 143 14.83 11.47 -18.23
N SER A 144 13.61 10.93 -18.15
CA SER A 144 12.48 11.30 -19.03
C SER A 144 11.82 12.64 -18.69
N LYS A 145 12.10 13.20 -17.50
CA LYS A 145 11.43 14.40 -16.94
C LYS A 145 9.92 14.21 -16.71
N THR A 146 9.48 12.96 -16.53
CA THR A 146 8.08 12.63 -16.25
C THR A 146 7.77 12.85 -14.75
N PRO A 147 6.67 13.53 -14.39
CA PRO A 147 6.19 13.57 -13.01
C PRO A 147 5.62 12.20 -12.62
N MET A 148 6.22 11.53 -11.63
CA MET A 148 5.92 10.14 -11.26
C MET A 148 5.06 10.02 -10.00
N LEU A 149 4.45 8.84 -9.88
CA LEU A 149 3.82 8.31 -8.68
C LEU A 149 4.63 7.12 -8.16
N LYS A 150 4.69 6.95 -6.84
CA LYS A 150 5.24 5.73 -6.21
C LYS A 150 4.09 4.97 -5.58
N ALA A 151 3.91 3.71 -5.95
CA ALA A 151 3.03 2.83 -5.20
C ALA A 151 3.77 2.20 -4.01
N GLN A 152 3.12 1.99 -2.86
CA GLN A 152 3.66 1.27 -1.71
C GLN A 152 2.69 0.19 -1.28
N HIS A 153 3.16 -1.05 -1.24
CA HIS A 153 2.55 -2.21 -0.58
C HIS A 153 1.01 -2.17 -0.45
N PRO A 154 0.26 -2.17 -1.59
CA PRO A 154 -1.20 -2.03 -1.60
C PRO A 154 -1.91 -3.37 -1.31
N GLU A 155 -1.52 -4.05 -0.23
CA GLU A 155 -2.08 -5.37 0.08
C GLU A 155 -3.58 -5.32 0.37
N TYR A 156 -4.04 -4.34 1.16
CA TYR A 156 -5.45 -4.26 1.53
C TYR A 156 -6.33 -3.99 0.30
N GLU A 157 -5.90 -3.09 -0.56
CA GLU A 157 -6.59 -2.69 -1.79
C GLU A 157 -6.59 -3.81 -2.82
N THR A 158 -5.50 -4.57 -2.91
CA THR A 158 -5.41 -5.76 -3.77
C THR A 158 -6.26 -6.92 -3.22
N TRP A 159 -6.28 -7.11 -1.90
CA TRP A 159 -7.01 -8.21 -1.25
C TRP A 159 -8.52 -8.03 -1.29
N ILE A 160 -9.04 -6.80 -1.08
CA ILE A 160 -10.45 -6.57 -0.73
C ILE A 160 -11.44 -7.08 -1.78
N ASN A 161 -11.06 -7.04 -3.06
CA ASN A 161 -11.87 -7.54 -4.18
C ASN A 161 -11.27 -8.80 -4.84
N GLY A 162 -10.18 -9.35 -4.30
CA GLY A 162 -9.61 -10.64 -4.70
C GLY A 162 -10.50 -11.82 -4.30
N PRO A 163 -10.21 -13.06 -4.77
CA PRO A 163 -11.05 -14.23 -4.53
C PRO A 163 -11.32 -14.52 -3.05
N HIS A 164 -10.34 -14.23 -2.18
CA HIS A 164 -10.47 -14.45 -0.74
C HIS A 164 -11.17 -13.27 -0.04
N GLY A 165 -10.74 -12.03 -0.30
CA GLY A 165 -11.31 -10.84 0.36
C GLY A 165 -12.77 -10.63 0.00
N ALA A 166 -13.14 -10.79 -1.27
CA ALA A 166 -14.53 -10.69 -1.72
C ALA A 166 -15.43 -11.79 -1.13
N ALA A 167 -14.86 -12.94 -0.78
CA ALA A 167 -15.54 -14.03 -0.09
C ALA A 167 -15.55 -13.88 1.45
N GLY A 168 -15.01 -12.78 1.99
CA GLY A 168 -14.98 -12.49 3.42
C GLY A 168 -13.84 -13.17 4.21
N VAL A 169 -12.88 -13.80 3.54
CA VAL A 169 -11.66 -14.35 4.16
C VAL A 169 -10.68 -13.21 4.43
N THR A 170 -10.25 -13.09 5.68
CA THR A 170 -9.48 -11.94 6.20
C THR A 170 -7.98 -12.22 6.26
N CYS A 171 -7.17 -11.16 6.35
CA CYS A 171 -5.72 -11.26 6.55
C CYS A 171 -5.37 -12.20 7.71
N ALA A 172 -6.09 -12.06 8.84
CA ALA A 172 -5.87 -12.87 10.03
C ALA A 172 -6.30 -14.34 9.90
N ASP A 173 -7.09 -14.74 8.89
CA ASP A 173 -7.39 -16.15 8.65
C ASP A 173 -6.16 -16.90 8.12
N CYS A 174 -5.38 -16.25 7.26
CA CYS A 174 -4.18 -16.83 6.64
C CYS A 174 -2.90 -16.54 7.43
N HIS A 175 -2.72 -15.32 7.93
CA HIS A 175 -1.47 -14.87 8.55
C HIS A 175 -1.46 -14.93 10.09
N MET A 176 -2.63 -15.13 10.69
CA MET A 176 -2.78 -15.28 12.14
C MET A 176 -3.62 -16.53 12.47
N GLN A 177 -3.30 -17.64 11.78
CA GLN A 177 -3.99 -18.91 11.95
C GLN A 177 -4.11 -19.28 13.43
N TYR A 178 -5.19 -19.95 13.78
CA TYR A 178 -5.26 -20.53 15.11
C TYR A 178 -4.27 -21.70 15.23
N VAL A 179 -3.48 -21.68 16.29
CA VAL A 179 -2.54 -22.74 16.66
C VAL A 179 -2.88 -23.27 18.05
N ARG A 180 -2.46 -24.50 18.35
CA ARG A 180 -2.54 -25.05 19.70
C ARG A 180 -1.16 -24.97 20.34
N GLU A 181 -1.06 -24.21 21.41
CA GLU A 181 0.12 -24.12 22.29
C GLU A 181 -0.35 -24.34 23.73
N ASP A 182 0.38 -25.17 24.49
CA ASP A 182 0.09 -25.50 25.89
C ASP A 182 -1.39 -25.87 26.16
N GLY A 183 -1.97 -26.65 25.24
CA GLY A 183 -3.34 -27.15 25.34
C GLY A 183 -4.44 -26.14 25.00
N LYS A 184 -4.11 -24.88 24.67
CA LYS A 184 -5.08 -23.83 24.33
C LYS A 184 -4.97 -23.41 22.87
N LYS A 185 -6.10 -22.99 22.29
CA LYS A 185 -6.16 -22.42 20.95
C LYS A 185 -5.87 -20.92 21.03
N ILE A 186 -4.80 -20.46 20.40
CA ILE A 186 -4.43 -19.05 20.34
C ILE A 186 -4.35 -18.60 18.87
N SER A 187 -4.52 -17.30 18.61
CA SER A 187 -4.19 -16.73 17.30
C SER A 187 -2.68 -16.60 17.20
N SER A 188 -2.07 -17.20 16.18
CA SER A 188 -0.65 -16.99 15.91
C SER A 188 -0.40 -15.49 15.71
N HIS A 189 0.64 -14.98 16.38
CA HIS A 189 1.17 -13.63 16.14
C HIS A 189 2.48 -13.68 15.34
N TRP A 190 2.83 -14.84 14.78
CA TRP A 190 3.90 -14.96 13.81
C TRP A 190 3.38 -14.58 12.42
N MET A 191 3.30 -13.28 12.17
CA MET A 191 2.82 -12.69 10.92
C MET A 191 3.91 -12.86 9.84
N THR A 192 3.84 -13.95 9.09
CA THR A 192 4.84 -14.30 8.06
C THR A 192 4.17 -14.94 6.85
N SER A 193 4.99 -15.35 5.86
CA SER A 193 4.50 -16.10 4.71
C SER A 193 3.87 -17.43 5.15
N PRO A 194 2.58 -17.70 4.84
CA PRO A 194 1.93 -18.97 5.15
C PRO A 194 2.61 -20.17 4.47
N MET A 195 3.35 -19.91 3.37
CA MET A 195 4.12 -20.92 2.65
C MET A 195 5.30 -21.50 3.46
N LYS A 196 5.67 -20.89 4.60
CA LYS A 196 6.73 -21.44 5.48
C LYS A 196 6.33 -22.72 6.20
N ASP A 197 5.04 -22.96 6.44
CA ASP A 197 4.57 -24.18 7.07
C ASP A 197 4.42 -25.28 6.02
N PRO A 198 5.24 -26.37 6.01
CA PRO A 198 5.17 -27.48 5.05
C PRO A 198 3.78 -28.11 4.92
N GLU A 199 2.96 -28.02 5.96
CA GLU A 199 1.63 -28.62 6.00
C GLU A 199 0.49 -27.68 5.56
N MET A 200 0.80 -26.39 5.28
CA MET A 200 -0.18 -25.35 4.90
C MET A 200 -1.38 -25.30 5.86
N ARG A 201 -1.15 -25.39 7.18
CA ARG A 201 -2.21 -25.56 8.18
C ARG A 201 -3.18 -24.39 8.24
N ALA A 202 -2.73 -23.17 7.98
CA ALA A 202 -3.60 -21.99 7.85
C ALA A 202 -4.68 -22.22 6.79
N CYS A 203 -4.30 -22.71 5.62
CA CYS A 203 -5.18 -22.93 4.48
C CYS A 203 -6.13 -24.12 4.68
N ARG A 204 -5.64 -25.18 5.32
CA ARG A 204 -6.38 -26.45 5.50
C ARG A 204 -7.48 -26.39 6.56
N GLN A 205 -7.63 -25.26 7.27
CA GLN A 205 -8.85 -25.01 8.07
C GLN A 205 -10.09 -24.89 7.18
N CYS A 206 -9.93 -24.45 5.93
CA CYS A 206 -10.99 -24.31 4.93
C CYS A 206 -10.84 -25.35 3.81
N HIS A 207 -9.62 -25.60 3.34
CA HIS A 207 -9.32 -26.54 2.26
C HIS A 207 -8.89 -27.91 2.81
N ALA A 208 -9.71 -28.48 3.69
CA ALA A 208 -9.38 -29.74 4.38
C ALA A 208 -9.17 -30.94 3.44
N ASP A 209 -9.81 -30.89 2.26
CA ASP A 209 -9.76 -31.92 1.23
C ASP A 209 -8.56 -31.78 0.27
N LYS A 210 -7.69 -30.78 0.46
CA LYS A 210 -6.50 -30.56 -0.37
C LYS A 210 -5.22 -30.88 0.41
N THR A 211 -4.25 -31.44 -0.30
CA THR A 211 -2.90 -31.63 0.23
C THR A 211 -2.14 -30.30 0.26
N ALA A 212 -1.11 -30.23 1.10
CA ALA A 212 -0.24 -29.06 1.17
C ALA A 212 0.43 -28.76 -0.18
N ASP A 213 0.89 -29.79 -0.89
CA ASP A 213 1.51 -29.64 -2.22
C ASP A 213 0.54 -29.13 -3.27
N TYR A 214 -0.72 -29.57 -3.24
CA TYR A 214 -1.75 -29.02 -4.13
C TYR A 214 -1.91 -27.52 -3.89
N LEU A 215 -2.07 -27.10 -2.64
CA LEU A 215 -2.25 -25.69 -2.27
C LEU A 215 -1.04 -24.84 -2.69
N ARG A 216 0.18 -25.29 -2.39
CA ARG A 216 1.42 -24.64 -2.85
C ARG A 216 1.47 -24.53 -4.37
N GLY A 217 1.14 -25.61 -5.08
CA GLY A 217 1.13 -25.62 -6.54
C GLY A 217 0.19 -24.57 -7.13
N ARG A 218 -0.98 -24.34 -6.49
CA ARG A 218 -1.92 -23.29 -6.91
C ARG A 218 -1.41 -21.87 -6.61
N VAL A 219 -0.76 -21.66 -5.47
CA VAL A 219 -0.10 -20.38 -5.14
C VAL A 219 0.98 -20.07 -6.19
N LEU A 220 1.90 -21.01 -6.40
CA LEU A 220 3.03 -20.85 -7.33
C LEU A 220 2.57 -20.69 -8.79
N TYR A 221 1.44 -21.31 -9.16
CA TYR A 221 0.86 -21.15 -10.50
C TYR A 221 0.58 -19.68 -10.84
N THR A 222 0.06 -18.92 -9.86
CA THR A 222 -0.22 -17.49 -10.01
C THR A 222 1.06 -16.69 -9.91
N GLN A 223 1.84 -16.86 -8.82
CA GLN A 223 3.05 -16.08 -8.57
C GLN A 223 4.06 -16.16 -9.72
N LYS A 224 4.24 -17.34 -10.31
CA LYS A 224 5.13 -17.51 -11.47
C LYS A 224 4.70 -16.63 -12.65
N LYS A 225 3.41 -16.60 -12.99
CA LYS A 225 2.89 -15.80 -14.11
C LYS A 225 2.95 -14.31 -13.80
N THR A 226 2.59 -13.93 -12.58
CA THR A 226 2.67 -12.54 -12.13
C THR A 226 4.10 -12.03 -12.27
N TYR A 227 5.08 -12.75 -11.72
CA TYR A 227 6.47 -12.34 -11.75
C TYR A 227 7.03 -12.28 -13.18
N GLU A 228 6.77 -13.29 -14.02
CA GLU A 228 7.23 -13.31 -15.41
C GLU A 228 6.68 -12.13 -16.24
N GLN A 229 5.44 -11.70 -15.99
CA GLN A 229 4.85 -10.55 -16.67
C GLN A 229 5.30 -9.22 -16.06
N LEU A 230 5.50 -9.17 -14.74
CA LEU A 230 6.01 -7.99 -14.05
C LEU A 230 7.38 -7.56 -14.60
N ILE A 231 8.31 -8.51 -14.77
CA ILE A 231 9.64 -8.21 -15.32
C ILE A 231 9.53 -7.63 -16.74
N LYS A 232 8.65 -8.18 -17.59
CA LYS A 232 8.41 -7.64 -18.94
C LYS A 232 7.83 -6.22 -18.91
N ALA A 233 6.88 -5.96 -18.00
CA ALA A 233 6.29 -4.64 -17.84
C ALA A 233 7.34 -3.61 -17.39
N GLN A 234 8.23 -3.98 -16.47
CA GLN A 234 9.35 -3.13 -16.02
C GLN A 234 10.35 -2.85 -17.16
N GLU A 235 10.72 -3.87 -17.94
CA GLU A 235 11.59 -3.68 -19.12
C GLU A 235 10.98 -2.72 -20.16
N ILE A 236 9.68 -2.85 -20.43
CA ILE A 236 8.96 -1.94 -21.32
C ILE A 236 8.90 -0.53 -20.74
N SER A 237 8.69 -0.40 -19.42
CA SER A 237 8.67 0.90 -18.72
C SER A 237 10.03 1.61 -18.82
N VAL A 238 11.15 0.88 -18.67
CA VAL A 238 12.51 1.44 -18.91
C VAL A 238 12.65 1.93 -20.35
N LYS A 239 12.20 1.14 -21.35
CA LYS A 239 12.21 1.56 -22.76
C LYS A 239 11.34 2.79 -23.00
N ALA A 240 10.19 2.91 -22.32
CA ALA A 240 9.31 4.07 -22.43
C ALA A 240 9.98 5.34 -21.85
N HIS A 241 10.64 5.23 -20.70
CA HIS A 241 11.46 6.33 -20.16
C HIS A 241 12.57 6.74 -21.13
N GLU A 242 13.26 5.77 -21.74
CA GLU A 242 14.34 6.04 -22.71
C GLU A 242 13.80 6.68 -24.00
N ALA A 243 12.66 6.24 -24.51
CA ALA A 243 12.02 6.85 -25.68
C ALA A 243 11.67 8.32 -25.43
N VAL A 244 11.09 8.64 -24.27
CA VAL A 244 10.82 10.03 -23.88
C VAL A 244 12.12 10.83 -23.71
N ARG A 245 13.17 10.23 -23.13
CA ARG A 245 14.49 10.88 -23.00
C ARG A 245 15.10 11.21 -24.35
N LEU A 246 15.09 10.26 -25.29
CA LEU A 246 15.61 10.45 -26.65
C LEU A 246 14.82 11.52 -27.39
N ALA A 247 13.48 11.49 -27.30
CA ALA A 247 12.64 12.53 -27.88
C ALA A 247 12.97 13.91 -27.29
N ASN A 248 13.07 14.04 -25.95
CA ASN A 248 13.46 15.30 -25.29
C ASN A 248 14.77 15.88 -25.86
N ALA A 249 15.74 15.03 -26.19
CA ALA A 249 17.05 15.42 -26.70
C ALA A 249 17.12 15.55 -28.23
N TYR A 250 16.03 15.26 -28.95
CA TYR A 250 16.03 15.21 -30.41
C TYR A 250 16.06 16.63 -31.01
N ASP A 251 17.08 16.91 -31.81
CA ASP A 251 17.38 18.21 -32.43
C ASP A 251 16.96 18.28 -33.91
N GLY A 252 16.51 17.17 -34.49
CA GLY A 252 15.99 17.09 -35.85
C GLY A 252 14.57 17.65 -36.02
N HIS A 253 14.00 17.44 -37.21
CA HIS A 253 12.64 17.88 -37.52
C HIS A 253 11.59 17.18 -36.65
N ARG A 254 10.81 17.96 -35.89
CA ARG A 254 9.76 17.49 -35.00
C ARG A 254 8.38 17.62 -35.65
N ALA A 255 7.45 16.76 -35.24
CA ALA A 255 6.05 16.87 -35.66
C ALA A 255 5.45 18.23 -35.23
N PRO A 256 4.49 18.80 -35.98
CA PRO A 256 3.86 20.08 -35.63
C PRO A 256 3.18 20.09 -34.25
N ASN A 257 2.66 18.95 -33.81
CA ASN A 257 2.00 18.75 -32.51
C ASN A 257 2.92 18.10 -31.46
N TYR A 258 4.24 18.21 -31.61
CA TYR A 258 5.24 17.55 -30.76
C TYR A 258 5.00 17.76 -29.25
N GLU A 259 4.70 18.97 -28.80
CA GLU A 259 4.49 19.25 -27.38
C GLU A 259 3.30 18.50 -26.79
N VAL A 260 2.19 18.37 -27.55
CA VAL A 260 1.01 17.62 -27.12
C VAL A 260 1.34 16.14 -27.00
N LEU A 261 2.00 15.58 -28.03
CA LEU A 261 2.44 14.18 -28.04
C LEU A 261 3.41 13.87 -26.90
N MET A 262 4.29 14.81 -26.54
CA MET A 262 5.23 14.63 -25.43
C MET A 262 4.56 14.71 -24.06
N THR A 263 3.48 15.49 -23.91
CA THR A 263 2.65 15.45 -22.70
C THR A 263 1.96 14.09 -22.58
N GLU A 264 1.29 13.63 -23.65
CA GLU A 264 0.63 12.31 -23.67
C GLU A 264 1.62 11.16 -23.44
N ALA A 265 2.80 11.21 -24.04
CA ALA A 265 3.84 10.19 -23.85
C ALA A 265 4.32 10.13 -22.39
N ARG A 266 4.50 11.30 -21.74
CA ARG A 266 4.86 11.37 -20.32
C ARG A 266 3.72 10.85 -19.43
N ASP A 267 2.47 11.15 -19.79
CA ASP A 267 1.31 10.64 -19.08
C ASP A 267 1.25 9.11 -19.12
N MET A 268 1.51 8.52 -20.30
CA MET A 268 1.57 7.06 -20.45
C MET A 268 2.75 6.43 -19.73
N VAL A 269 3.91 7.09 -19.64
CA VAL A 269 5.04 6.64 -18.80
C VAL A 269 4.64 6.63 -17.33
N ARG A 270 4.01 7.71 -16.85
CA ARG A 270 3.53 7.86 -15.47
C ARG A 270 2.48 6.79 -15.13
N LYS A 271 1.44 6.67 -15.95
CA LYS A 271 0.34 5.70 -15.78
C LYS A 271 0.86 4.26 -15.85
N GLY A 272 1.62 3.95 -16.90
CA GLY A 272 2.21 2.62 -17.08
C GLY A 272 3.10 2.22 -15.90
N GLN A 273 3.86 3.16 -15.35
CA GLN A 273 4.67 2.90 -14.16
C GLN A 273 3.83 2.65 -12.90
N LEU A 274 2.82 3.48 -12.62
CA LEU A 274 1.94 3.26 -11.46
C LEU A 274 1.35 1.84 -11.50
N PHE A 275 0.91 1.37 -12.66
CA PHE A 275 0.23 0.10 -12.81
C PHE A 275 1.14 -1.10 -12.51
N TRP A 276 2.39 -1.10 -13.02
CA TRP A 276 3.31 -2.18 -12.67
C TRP A 276 3.84 -2.03 -11.24
N ASP A 277 4.03 -0.80 -10.73
CA ASP A 277 4.53 -0.55 -9.38
C ASP A 277 3.51 -0.96 -8.32
N TYR A 278 2.21 -0.79 -8.59
CA TYR A 278 1.12 -1.30 -7.75
C TYR A 278 1.23 -2.82 -7.55
N VAL A 279 1.45 -3.58 -8.63
CA VAL A 279 1.67 -5.03 -8.56
C VAL A 279 3.03 -5.39 -7.98
N SER A 280 4.07 -4.61 -8.27
CA SER A 280 5.43 -4.87 -7.81
C SER A 280 5.62 -4.64 -6.32
N ALA A 281 4.94 -3.63 -5.78
CA ALA A 281 5.06 -3.23 -4.38
C ALA A 281 4.24 -4.13 -3.45
N GLU A 282 3.23 -4.81 -4.01
CA GLU A 282 2.37 -5.76 -3.31
C GLU A 282 3.10 -7.08 -3.00
N ASN A 283 3.00 -7.55 -1.76
CA ASN A 283 3.88 -8.59 -1.22
C ASN A 283 3.48 -10.04 -1.54
N SER A 284 2.28 -10.31 -2.06
CA SER A 284 1.81 -11.67 -2.36
C SER A 284 2.27 -12.19 -3.72
N VAL A 285 2.81 -11.31 -4.56
CA VAL A 285 3.14 -11.60 -5.97
C VAL A 285 1.87 -12.04 -6.72
N GLY A 286 0.77 -11.32 -6.47
CA GLY A 286 -0.54 -11.49 -7.10
C GLY A 286 -1.35 -12.69 -6.62
N PHE A 287 -1.05 -13.27 -5.44
CA PHE A 287 -1.86 -14.36 -4.88
C PHE A 287 -3.07 -13.89 -4.06
N HIS A 288 -2.99 -12.70 -3.45
CA HIS A 288 -4.15 -12.06 -2.82
C HIS A 288 -5.28 -11.86 -3.84
#